data_AF-U7HL27-F1
#
_entry.id   AF-U7HL27-F1
#
_cell.length_a   1.000
_cell.length_b   1.000
_cell.length_c   1.000
_cell.angle_alpha   90.00
_cell.angle_beta   90.00
_cell.angle_gamma   90.00
#
_symmetry.space_group_name_H-M   'P 1'
#
loop_
_entity.id
_entity.type
_entity.pdbx_description
1 polymer ?
#
loop_
_entity_poly.entity_id
_entity_poly.type
_entity_poly.pdbx_seq_one_letter_code
_entity_poly.pdbx_strand_id
1 'polypeptide(L)'
;MHELGIGDQPWLKEAAIVIGVSAKLGVAVRHFESQPPEGERGARYVYMETGALAQNVHLQSTALGLGCVLVAGFDDARVKEALRLPSNLEPTALLCIGQRREI
;
A
#
# COMPACT_ATOMS: atom_id res chain seq x y z
N MET A 1 -3.62 -12.61 8.04
CA MET A 1 -3.65 -11.85 6.78
C MET A 1 -4.75 -12.28 5.80
N HIS A 2 -5.32 -13.49 5.94
CA HIS A 2 -6.39 -14.04 5.06
C HIS A 2 -7.61 -13.15 4.82
N GLU A 3 -7.83 -12.17 5.69
CA GLU A 3 -9.05 -11.39 5.78
C GLU A 3 -8.83 -9.90 5.50
N LEU A 4 -7.64 -9.53 5.00
CA LEU A 4 -7.31 -8.15 4.68
C LEU A 4 -7.82 -7.73 3.30
N GLY A 5 -7.84 -8.62 2.32
CA GLY A 5 -8.22 -8.29 0.95
C GLY A 5 -9.72 -8.18 0.74
N ILE A 6 -10.14 -7.32 -0.19
CA ILE A 6 -11.51 -7.26 -0.71
C ILE A 6 -11.61 -8.20 -1.91
N GLY A 7 -12.42 -9.26 -1.81
CA GLY A 7 -12.55 -10.28 -2.84
C GLY A 7 -11.50 -11.40 -2.74
N ASP A 8 -11.48 -12.31 -3.73
CA ASP A 8 -10.53 -13.42 -3.76
C ASP A 8 -9.15 -12.96 -4.24
N GLN A 9 -8.20 -12.93 -3.30
CA GLN A 9 -6.86 -12.40 -3.49
C GLN A 9 -5.82 -13.39 -2.93
N PRO A 10 -5.54 -14.49 -3.65
CA PRO A 10 -4.71 -15.59 -3.14
C PRO A 10 -3.28 -15.16 -2.78
N TRP A 11 -2.74 -14.13 -3.45
CA TRP A 11 -1.41 -13.59 -3.18
C TRP A 11 -1.22 -13.06 -1.76
N LEU A 12 -2.26 -12.59 -1.06
CA LEU A 12 -2.16 -12.18 0.36
C LEU A 12 -1.89 -13.36 1.31
N LYS A 13 -2.13 -14.58 0.84
CA LYS A 13 -1.90 -15.82 1.59
C LYS A 13 -0.58 -16.48 1.20
N GLU A 14 -0.27 -16.42 -0.10
CA GLU A 14 0.84 -17.15 -0.71
C GLU A 14 2.15 -16.37 -0.73
N ALA A 15 2.11 -15.05 -0.58
CA ALA A 15 3.31 -14.23 -0.52
C ALA A 15 4.20 -14.65 0.66
N ALA A 16 5.50 -14.70 0.40
CA ALA A 16 6.48 -14.95 1.45
C ALA A 16 6.53 -13.78 2.45
N ILE A 17 6.35 -12.55 1.94
CA ILE A 17 6.30 -11.33 2.73
C ILE A 17 5.20 -10.43 2.17
N VAL A 18 4.48 -9.75 3.06
CA VAL A 18 3.58 -8.65 2.71
C VAL A 18 4.04 -7.39 3.42
N ILE A 19 4.40 -6.36 2.65
CA ILE A 19 4.79 -5.05 3.15
C ILE A 19 3.56 -4.15 3.19
N GLY A 20 3.24 -3.59 4.34
CA GLY A 20 2.23 -2.53 4.47
C GLY A 20 2.83 -1.15 4.25
N VAL A 21 2.26 -0.39 3.32
CA VAL A 21 2.59 1.02 3.10
C VAL A 21 1.52 1.87 3.79
N SER A 22 1.95 2.86 4.57
CA SER A 22 1.05 3.76 5.27
C SER A 22 1.57 5.19 5.23
N ALA A 23 0.68 6.16 5.41
CA ALA A 23 0.99 7.57 5.37
C ALA A 23 0.23 8.36 6.44
N LYS A 24 0.80 9.50 6.85
CA LYS A 24 0.10 10.48 7.69
C LYS A 24 -0.88 11.29 6.83
N LEU A 25 -1.89 10.63 6.28
CA LEU A 25 -2.79 11.21 5.26
C LEU A 25 -3.43 12.52 5.74
N GLY A 26 -3.96 12.56 6.96
CA GLY A 26 -4.56 13.78 7.53
C GLY A 26 -3.55 14.91 7.79
N VAL A 27 -2.25 14.62 7.91
CA VAL A 27 -1.22 15.67 7.97
C VAL A 27 -0.97 16.24 6.58
N ALA A 28 -0.84 15.38 5.57
CA ALA A 28 -0.65 15.82 4.19
C ALA A 28 -1.83 16.64 3.67
N VAL A 29 -3.06 16.19 3.92
CA VAL A 29 -4.29 16.92 3.52
C VAL A 29 -4.31 18.32 4.13
N ARG A 30 -4.08 18.46 5.44
CA ARG A 30 -4.02 19.77 6.11
C ARG A 30 -2.88 20.64 5.61
N HIS A 31 -1.70 20.06 5.41
CA HIS A 31 -0.53 20.82 4.97
C HIS A 31 -0.73 21.45 3.58
N PHE A 32 -1.45 20.76 2.69
CA PHE A 32 -1.70 21.21 1.32
C PHE A 32 -3.12 21.73 1.07
N GLU A 33 -3.89 22.02 2.13
CA GLU A 33 -5.32 22.35 2.02
C GLU A 33 -5.59 23.61 1.19
N SER A 34 -4.69 24.59 1.26
CA SER A 34 -4.81 25.87 0.54
C SER A 34 -4.41 25.79 -0.93
N GLN A 35 -3.98 24.64 -1.44
CA GLN A 35 -3.57 24.49 -2.84
C GLN A 35 -4.76 24.12 -3.73
N PRO A 36 -4.96 24.79 -4.88
CA PRO A 36 -6.07 24.48 -5.77
C PRO A 36 -5.89 23.14 -6.52
N PRO A 37 -6.95 22.33 -6.68
CA PRO A 37 -8.25 22.44 -6.01
C PRO A 37 -8.13 22.16 -4.49
N GLU A 38 -8.70 23.07 -3.70
CA GLU A 38 -8.53 23.11 -2.23
C GLU A 38 -8.96 21.80 -1.57
N GLY A 39 -8.16 21.36 -0.60
CA GLY A 39 -8.39 20.10 0.14
C GLY A 39 -8.06 18.81 -0.63
N GLU A 40 -7.82 18.84 -1.95
CA GLU A 40 -7.60 17.61 -2.73
C GLU A 40 -6.13 17.22 -2.90
N ARG A 41 -5.21 18.20 -2.83
CA ARG A 41 -3.81 17.99 -3.23
C ARG A 41 -3.04 17.06 -2.31
N GLY A 42 -3.24 17.17 -0.99
CA GLY A 42 -2.49 16.36 -0.04
C GLY A 42 -2.72 14.86 -0.20
N ALA A 43 -3.97 14.43 -0.37
CA ALA A 43 -4.27 13.02 -0.64
C ALA A 43 -3.68 12.55 -1.98
N ARG A 44 -3.80 13.38 -3.03
CA ARG A 44 -3.22 13.09 -4.35
C ARG A 44 -1.71 12.84 -4.28
N TYR A 45 -0.97 13.69 -3.57
CA TYR A 45 0.48 13.54 -3.41
C TYR A 45 0.84 12.27 -2.65
N VAL A 46 0.12 11.96 -1.57
CA VAL A 46 0.34 10.72 -0.81
C VAL A 46 0.17 9.47 -1.69
N TYR A 47 -0.87 9.42 -2.53
CA TYR A 47 -1.07 8.28 -3.42
C TYR A 47 -0.02 8.22 -4.54
N MET A 48 0.42 9.36 -5.07
CA MET A 48 1.52 9.42 -6.04
C MET A 48 2.83 8.89 -5.43
N GLU A 49 3.17 9.30 -4.21
CA GLU A 49 4.35 8.82 -3.49
C GLU A 49 4.25 7.32 -3.16
N THR A 50 3.07 6.87 -2.71
CA THR A 50 2.80 5.45 -2.48
C THR A 50 3.02 4.64 -3.76
N GLY A 51 2.53 5.12 -4.90
CA GLY A 51 2.72 4.47 -6.20
C GLY A 51 4.19 4.45 -6.63
N ALA A 52 4.92 5.55 -6.48
CA ALA A 52 6.35 5.61 -6.78
C ALA A 52 7.16 4.65 -5.90
N LEU A 53 6.87 4.60 -4.60
CA LEU A 53 7.48 3.66 -3.66
C LEU A 53 7.19 2.21 -4.08
N ALA A 54 5.93 1.89 -4.37
CA ALA A 54 5.53 0.56 -4.78
C ALA A 54 6.22 0.13 -6.08
N GLN A 55 6.37 1.05 -7.04
CA GLN A 55 7.08 0.77 -8.29
C GLN A 55 8.57 0.47 -8.05
N ASN A 56 9.22 1.20 -7.14
CA ASN A 56 10.61 0.89 -6.77
C ASN A 56 10.73 -0.53 -6.18
N VAL A 57 9.83 -0.91 -5.27
CA VAL A 57 9.80 -2.26 -4.69
C VAL A 57 9.54 -3.32 -5.77
N HIS A 58 8.63 -3.05 -6.70
CA HIS A 58 8.30 -3.97 -7.79
C HIS A 58 9.51 -4.21 -8.71
N LEU A 59 10.20 -3.13 -9.11
CA LEU A 59 11.42 -3.21 -9.93
C LEU A 59 12.56 -3.95 -9.23
N GLN A 60 12.79 -3.67 -7.93
CA GLN A 60 13.79 -4.38 -7.15
C GLN A 60 13.45 -5.87 -6.97
N SER A 61 12.19 -6.19 -6.69
CA SER A 61 11.73 -7.58 -6.61
C SER A 61 11.99 -8.31 -7.94
N THR A 62 11.68 -7.65 -9.06
CA THR A 62 11.92 -8.20 -10.40
C THR A 62 13.42 -8.43 -10.66
N ALA A 63 14.27 -7.47 -10.32
CA ALA A 63 15.73 -7.59 -10.47
C ALA A 63 16.32 -8.75 -9.64
N LEU A 64 15.70 -9.08 -8.50
CA LEU A 64 16.08 -10.21 -7.65
C LEU A 64 15.46 -11.55 -8.07
N GLY A 65 14.69 -11.59 -9.18
CA GLY A 65 14.00 -12.79 -9.64
C GLY A 65 12.75 -13.17 -8.82
N LEU A 66 12.20 -12.23 -8.05
CA LEU A 66 10.99 -12.41 -7.24
C LEU A 66 9.73 -11.90 -7.95
N GLY A 67 8.58 -12.41 -7.53
CA GLY A 67 7.27 -11.87 -7.89
C GLY A 67 6.83 -10.79 -6.91
N CYS A 68 6.14 -9.76 -7.40
CA CYS A 68 5.56 -8.69 -6.58
C CYS A 68 4.17 -8.30 -7.09
N VAL A 69 3.19 -8.16 -6.21
CA VAL A 69 1.84 -7.68 -6.53
C VAL A 69 1.47 -6.53 -5.60
N LEU A 70 1.05 -5.40 -6.17
CA LEU A 70 0.42 -4.31 -5.42
C LEU A 70 -1.04 -4.67 -5.15
N VAL A 71 -1.47 -4.53 -3.90
CA VAL A 71 -2.85 -4.70 -3.48
C VAL A 71 -3.38 -3.37 -2.97
N ALA A 72 -4.39 -2.85 -3.67
CA ALA A 72 -5.11 -1.64 -3.31
C ALA A 72 -6.54 -1.92 -2.79
N GLY A 73 -7.08 -3.11 -3.03
CA GLY A 73 -8.38 -3.53 -2.51
C GLY A 73 -8.21 -4.27 -1.20
N PHE A 74 -8.24 -3.57 -0.07
CA PHE A 74 -8.18 -4.16 1.27
C PHE A 74 -9.09 -3.42 2.25
N ASP A 75 -9.38 -4.05 3.38
CA ASP A 75 -10.10 -3.45 4.50
C ASP A 75 -9.12 -2.65 5.38
N ASP A 76 -9.24 -1.33 5.35
CA ASP A 76 -8.37 -0.40 6.07
C ASP A 76 -8.32 -0.68 7.58
N ALA A 77 -9.47 -0.98 8.21
CA ALA A 77 -9.56 -1.20 9.64
C ALA A 77 -8.81 -2.48 10.03
N ARG A 78 -9.02 -3.55 9.28
CA ARG A 78 -8.33 -4.83 9.49
C ARG A 78 -6.83 -4.72 9.23
N VAL A 79 -6.41 -3.96 8.22
CA VAL A 79 -4.98 -3.71 7.95
C VAL A 79 -4.34 -2.93 9.09
N LYS A 80 -4.99 -1.86 9.58
CA LYS A 80 -4.51 -1.08 10.72
C LYS A 80 -4.32 -1.95 11.96
N GLU A 81 -5.30 -2.80 12.26
CA GLU A 81 -5.23 -3.74 13.38
C GLU A 81 -4.06 -4.73 13.21
N ALA A 82 -3.98 -5.38 12.05
CA ALA A 82 -2.97 -6.40 11.77
C ALA A 82 -1.53 -5.84 11.83
N LEU A 83 -1.33 -4.62 11.33
CA LEU A 83 -0.03 -3.94 11.34
C LEU A 83 0.21 -3.11 12.61
N ARG A 84 -0.77 -3.06 13.54
CA ARG A 84 -0.74 -2.23 14.76
C ARG A 84 -0.41 -0.77 14.45
N LEU A 85 -1.00 -0.24 13.38
CA LEU A 85 -0.72 1.13 12.95
C LEU A 85 -1.20 2.13 14.02
N PRO A 86 -0.38 3.13 14.38
CA PRO A 86 -0.82 4.31 15.10
C PRO A 86 -2.07 4.95 14.44
N SER A 87 -2.93 5.55 15.24
CA SER A 87 -4.20 6.14 14.78
C SER A 87 -4.03 7.30 13.77
N ASN A 88 -2.83 7.87 13.66
CA ASN A 88 -2.50 8.92 12.71
C ASN A 88 -1.89 8.42 11.39
N LEU A 89 -1.81 7.10 11.18
CA LEU A 89 -1.36 6.47 9.95
C LEU A 89 -2.51 5.76 9.25
N GLU A 90 -2.65 6.05 7.97
CA GLU A 90 -3.60 5.44 7.06
C GLU A 90 -2.86 4.46 6.15
N PRO A 91 -3.30 3.20 6.01
CA PRO A 91 -2.74 2.29 5.02
C PRO A 91 -3.07 2.80 3.61
N THR A 92 -2.10 2.75 2.70
CA THR A 92 -2.26 3.25 1.32
C THR A 92 -2.03 2.17 0.26
N ALA A 93 -1.25 1.13 0.59
CA ALA A 93 -1.05 -0.04 -0.25
C ALA A 93 -0.56 -1.23 0.60
N LEU A 94 -0.79 -2.45 0.10
CA LEU A 94 -0.02 -3.63 0.50
C LEU A 94 0.81 -4.11 -0.68
N LEU A 95 2.02 -4.61 -0.44
CA LEU A 95 2.90 -5.19 -1.46
C LEU A 95 3.20 -6.63 -1.09
N CYS A 96 2.68 -7.55 -1.88
CA CYS A 96 2.87 -8.99 -1.71
C CYS A 96 4.10 -9.43 -2.51
N ILE A 97 5.13 -9.95 -1.84
CA ILE A 97 6.39 -10.39 -2.44
C ILE A 97 6.58 -11.88 -2.19
N GLY A 98 6.96 -12.63 -3.23
CA GLY A 98 7.16 -14.07 -3.12
C GLY A 98 7.98 -14.63 -4.29
N GLN A 99 8.01 -15.96 -4.37
CA GLN A 99 8.63 -16.64 -5.50
C GLN A 99 7.90 -16.27 -6.79
N ARG A 100 8.66 -15.92 -7.83
CA ARG A 100 8.10 -15.68 -9.15
C ARG A 100 7.62 -17.03 -9.69
N ARG A 101 6.34 -17.12 -10.06
CA ARG A 101 5.83 -18.27 -10.81
C ARG A 101 5.99 -17.96 -12.30
N GLU A 102 6.60 -18.88 -13.03
CA GLU A 102 6.50 -18.86 -14.48
C GLU A 102 5.09 -19.32 -14.87
N ILE A 103 4.53 -18.69 -15.92
CA ILE A 103 3.21 -19.01 -16.48
C ILE A 103 3.42 -19.92 -17.67
#